data_AF-A0A1B9QB44-F1
#
_entry.id   AF-A0A1B9QB44-F1
#
_cell.length_a   1.000
_cell.length_b   1.000
_cell.length_c   1.000
_cell.angle_alpha   90.00
_cell.angle_beta   90.00
_cell.angle_gamma   90.00
#
_symmetry.space_group_name_H-M   'P 1'
#
loop_
_entity.id
_entity.type
_entity.pdbx_description
1 polymer ?
#
loop_
_entity_poly.entity_id
_entity_poly.type
_entity_poly.pdbx_seq_one_letter_code
_entity_poly.pdbx_strand_id
1 'polypeptide(L)'
;MKKYVPILIALSAVSSMSYAATPREDAVDYLQMRKGVAYQVNHSKPFTGQFEEKFDNGQVATQAQFSDGLELGQETNWYPNGQVASKVNYVKGELQGKAETWYPNGQKKAELNYKDNELSGVASRWYPNGEQSLTAEYSDGQKDGLVTDYYPNGNKASQAKFDEGEVANGKLTRWNTNGDKVEELTFKDHKITSKQVWMPTES
;
A
#
# COMPACT_ATOMS: atom_id res chain seq x y z
N MET A 1 22.15 -4.12 9.11
CA MET A 1 21.89 -3.46 7.81
C MET A 1 20.40 -3.52 7.55
N LYS A 2 19.66 -2.44 7.86
CA LYS A 2 18.23 -2.37 7.58
C LYS A 2 18.09 -2.32 6.05
N LYS A 3 17.53 -3.38 5.47
CA LYS A 3 17.28 -3.44 4.03
C LYS A 3 16.21 -2.40 3.74
N TYR A 4 16.60 -1.32 3.06
CA TYR A 4 15.64 -0.46 2.36
C TYR A 4 14.89 -1.37 1.39
N VAL A 5 13.66 -1.73 1.73
CA VAL A 5 12.69 -2.26 0.77
C VAL A 5 11.95 -1.02 0.28
N PRO A 6 12.24 -0.49 -0.92
CA PRO A 6 11.33 0.47 -1.50
C PRO A 6 10.02 -0.29 -1.74
N ILE A 7 9.05 -0.12 -0.86
CA ILE A 7 7.67 -0.41 -1.20
C ILE A 7 7.29 0.70 -2.17
N LEU A 8 7.63 0.47 -3.44
CA LEU A 8 6.88 0.99 -4.56
C LEU A 8 5.41 0.69 -4.25
N ILE A 9 4.68 1.69 -3.74
CA ILE A 9 3.29 1.82 -4.15
C ILE A 9 3.40 2.23 -5.63
N ALA A 10 3.73 1.25 -6.47
CA ALA A 10 3.74 1.39 -7.91
C ALA A 10 2.29 1.64 -8.32
N LEU A 11 1.91 2.92 -8.36
CA LEU A 11 1.01 3.37 -9.38
C LEU A 11 1.87 3.49 -10.63
N SER A 12 2.02 2.37 -11.33
CA SER A 12 2.33 2.40 -12.76
C SER A 12 1.17 3.12 -13.45
N ALA A 13 1.19 4.46 -13.44
CA ALA A 13 0.57 5.22 -14.50
C ALA A 13 1.49 5.05 -15.72
N VAL A 14 0.94 4.33 -16.67
CA VAL A 14 1.48 3.90 -17.96
C VAL A 14 2.44 4.92 -18.59
N SER A 15 3.53 4.36 -19.11
CA SER A 15 4.47 4.95 -20.04
C SER A 15 3.85 5.86 -21.11
N SER A 16 4.30 7.11 -21.15
CA SER A 16 4.80 7.72 -22.37
C SER A 16 6.13 8.39 -22.07
N MET A 17 7.22 7.61 -22.10
CA MET A 17 8.52 8.19 -22.44
C MET A 17 8.42 8.63 -23.90
N SER A 18 8.02 9.87 -24.14
CA SER A 18 8.30 10.56 -25.39
C SER A 18 9.77 10.96 -25.36
N TYR A 19 10.64 10.06 -25.83
CA TYR A 19 12.04 10.41 -26.09
C TYR A 19 12.11 11.17 -27.40
N ALA A 20 11.86 12.49 -27.34
CA ALA A 20 12.23 13.46 -28.38
C ALA A 20 12.14 14.92 -27.89
N ALA A 21 12.86 15.24 -26.83
CA ALA A 21 13.39 16.58 -26.66
C ALA A 21 14.69 16.44 -25.86
N THR A 22 15.81 16.86 -26.44
CA THR A 22 17.00 17.18 -25.64
C THR A 22 16.53 18.03 -24.46
N PRO A 23 16.80 17.63 -23.19
CA PRO A 23 16.45 18.45 -22.06
C PRO A 23 17.00 19.84 -22.33
N ARG A 24 16.09 20.82 -22.33
CA ARG A 24 16.49 22.22 -22.39
C ARG A 24 17.49 22.42 -21.25
N GLU A 25 18.64 23.03 -21.54
CA GLU A 25 19.78 23.16 -20.60
C GLU A 25 19.38 23.91 -19.29
N ASP A 26 18.19 24.50 -19.29
CA ASP A 26 17.49 25.27 -18.26
C ASP A 26 16.28 24.53 -17.63
N ALA A 27 16.05 23.24 -17.85
CA ALA A 27 14.99 22.48 -17.16
C ALA A 27 15.42 22.10 -15.73
N VAL A 28 15.36 23.07 -14.82
CA VAL A 28 15.90 23.03 -13.43
C VAL A 28 15.03 22.23 -12.43
N ASP A 29 13.85 21.74 -12.82
CA ASP A 29 12.81 21.34 -11.84
C ASP A 29 12.73 19.84 -11.52
N TYR A 30 13.61 19.00 -12.06
CA TYR A 30 13.59 17.56 -11.76
C TYR A 30 14.45 17.21 -10.53
N LEU A 31 13.88 16.39 -9.63
CA LEU A 31 14.62 15.79 -8.53
C LEU A 31 15.21 14.44 -8.95
N GLN A 32 16.50 14.25 -8.69
CA GLN A 32 17.18 12.97 -8.81
C GLN A 32 17.42 12.38 -7.42
N MET A 33 17.02 11.11 -7.24
CA MET A 33 17.28 10.37 -6.02
C MET A 33 18.68 9.76 -6.06
N ARG A 34 19.53 10.09 -5.09
CA ARG A 34 20.86 9.50 -4.91
C ARG A 34 20.94 8.87 -3.52
N LYS A 35 20.91 7.53 -3.48
CA LYS A 35 20.94 6.75 -2.23
C LYS A 35 19.85 7.18 -1.23
N GLY A 36 18.63 7.40 -1.71
CA GLY A 36 17.48 7.80 -0.87
C GLY A 36 17.42 9.28 -0.51
N VAL A 37 18.34 10.11 -1.02
CA VAL A 37 18.35 11.56 -0.82
C VAL A 37 18.04 12.26 -2.13
N ALA A 38 17.07 13.17 -2.11
CA ALA A 38 16.66 13.98 -3.25
C ALA A 38 17.61 15.15 -3.49
N TYR A 39 17.91 15.42 -4.75
CA TYR A 39 18.70 16.56 -5.19
C TYR A 39 18.10 17.12 -6.47
N GLN A 40 18.13 18.44 -6.67
CA GLN A 40 17.91 18.98 -8.00
C GLN A 40 19.01 18.48 -8.95
N VAL A 41 18.64 18.21 -10.21
CA VAL A 41 19.61 17.86 -11.25
C VAL A 41 20.71 18.92 -11.32
N ASN A 42 21.95 18.48 -11.52
CA ASN A 42 23.17 19.31 -11.51
C ASN A 42 23.51 20.02 -10.18
N HIS A 43 22.77 19.76 -9.10
CA HIS A 43 23.08 20.29 -7.78
C HIS A 43 23.75 19.24 -6.89
N SER A 44 24.62 19.68 -6.00
CA SER A 44 25.32 18.82 -5.02
C SER A 44 24.69 18.87 -3.62
N LYS A 45 23.90 19.91 -3.31
CA LYS A 45 23.22 20.06 -2.01
C LYS A 45 21.87 19.33 -2.02
N PRO A 46 21.53 18.57 -0.96
CA PRO A 46 20.22 17.94 -0.85
C PRO A 46 19.07 18.95 -0.98
N PHE A 47 18.00 18.53 -1.63
CA PHE A 47 16.86 19.40 -1.93
C PHE A 47 16.05 19.69 -0.66
N THR A 48 15.64 20.94 -0.49
CA THR A 48 14.72 21.37 0.58
C THR A 48 13.67 22.28 -0.03
N GLY A 49 12.40 21.96 0.18
CA GLY A 49 11.30 22.73 -0.38
C GLY A 49 10.10 21.88 -0.77
N GLN A 50 9.15 22.54 -1.43
CA GLN A 50 7.99 21.89 -2.03
C GLN A 50 8.36 21.36 -3.42
N PHE A 51 7.88 20.17 -3.73
CA PHE A 51 8.01 19.53 -5.03
C PHE A 51 6.62 19.32 -5.63
N GLU A 52 6.46 19.69 -6.90
CA GLU A 52 5.23 19.49 -7.65
C GLU A 52 5.58 18.94 -9.03
N GLU A 53 4.96 17.81 -9.39
CA GLU A 53 5.00 17.24 -10.74
C GLU A 53 3.63 17.39 -11.37
N LYS A 54 3.57 17.65 -12.68
CA LYS A 54 2.32 17.80 -13.43
C LYS A 54 2.22 16.76 -14.54
N PHE A 55 1.00 16.34 -14.82
CA PHE A 55 0.66 15.61 -16.04
C PHE A 55 0.79 16.52 -17.28
N ASP A 56 0.84 15.92 -18.46
CA ASP A 56 0.84 16.64 -19.75
C ASP A 56 -0.36 17.58 -19.92
N ASN A 57 -1.48 17.28 -19.26
CA ASN A 57 -2.68 18.12 -19.25
C ASN A 57 -2.59 19.34 -18.31
N GLY A 58 -1.45 19.52 -17.63
CA GLY A 58 -1.18 20.62 -16.70
C GLY A 58 -1.74 20.43 -15.29
N GLN A 59 -2.48 19.35 -15.02
CA GLN A 59 -2.94 19.02 -13.65
C GLN A 59 -1.79 18.49 -12.81
N VAL A 60 -1.83 18.74 -11.50
CA VAL A 60 -0.83 18.20 -10.56
C VAL A 60 -0.97 16.68 -10.50
N ALA A 61 0.17 16.00 -10.70
CA ALA A 61 0.32 14.55 -10.59
C ALA A 61 0.82 14.15 -9.20
N THR A 62 1.79 14.91 -8.67
CA THR A 62 2.48 14.61 -7.41
C THR A 62 2.76 15.91 -6.67
N GLN A 63 2.57 15.89 -5.35
CA GLN A 63 2.97 16.97 -4.46
C GLN A 63 3.64 16.36 -3.23
N ALA A 64 4.85 16.83 -2.94
CA ALA A 64 5.64 16.37 -1.82
C ALA A 64 6.44 17.52 -1.21
N GLN A 65 6.92 17.32 0.01
CA GLN A 65 7.82 18.25 0.67
C GLN A 65 9.09 17.52 1.10
N PHE A 66 10.23 18.19 0.96
CA PHE A 66 11.54 17.66 1.32
C PHE A 66 12.27 18.59 2.29
N SER A 67 13.06 18.00 3.18
CA SER A 67 14.03 18.66 4.05
C SER A 67 15.33 17.88 3.99
N ASP A 68 16.43 18.56 3.61
CA ASP A 68 17.75 17.93 3.43
C ASP A 68 17.72 16.68 2.53
N GLY A 69 16.89 16.73 1.49
CA GLY A 69 16.68 15.68 0.51
C GLY A 69 15.86 14.50 1.02
N LEU A 70 15.28 14.58 2.21
CA LEU A 70 14.41 13.56 2.78
C LEU A 70 12.96 14.04 2.78
N GLU A 71 12.03 13.17 2.40
CA GLU A 71 10.60 13.50 2.40
C GLU A 71 10.08 13.82 3.80
N LEU A 72 9.17 14.78 3.86
CA LEU A 72 8.63 15.32 5.09
C LEU A 72 7.17 15.72 4.90
N GLY A 73 6.30 15.27 5.79
CA GLY A 73 4.88 15.58 5.73
C GLY A 73 4.15 14.67 4.76
N GLN A 74 3.02 15.15 4.23
CA GLN A 74 2.14 14.35 3.38
C GLN A 74 2.55 14.48 1.92
N GLU A 75 2.93 13.36 1.30
CA GLU A 75 2.94 13.20 -0.15
C GLU A 75 1.52 12.91 -0.63
N THR A 76 1.09 13.60 -1.70
CA THR A 76 -0.19 13.35 -2.35
C THR A 76 0.05 13.07 -3.82
N ASN A 77 -0.57 12.02 -4.34
CA ASN A 77 -0.59 11.72 -5.76
C ASN A 77 -2.02 11.80 -6.28
N TRP A 78 -2.18 12.21 -7.52
CA TRP A 78 -3.47 12.30 -8.21
C TRP A 78 -3.48 11.41 -9.44
N TYR A 79 -4.67 11.13 -9.93
CA TYR A 79 -4.91 10.57 -11.25
C TYR A 79 -5.04 11.69 -12.29
N PRO A 80 -4.85 11.42 -13.60
CA PRO A 80 -5.06 12.40 -14.66
C PRO A 80 -6.49 12.96 -14.76
N ASN A 81 -7.45 12.36 -14.07
CA ASN A 81 -8.82 12.85 -13.95
C ASN A 81 -9.03 13.83 -12.76
N GLY A 82 -7.96 14.18 -12.05
CA GLY A 82 -7.96 15.07 -10.89
C GLY A 82 -8.36 14.42 -9.57
N GLN A 83 -8.73 13.14 -9.55
CA GLN A 83 -9.03 12.43 -8.30
C GLN A 83 -7.73 12.05 -7.56
N VAL A 84 -7.76 12.06 -6.24
CA VAL A 84 -6.61 11.62 -5.43
C VAL A 84 -6.37 10.12 -5.67
N ALA A 85 -5.12 9.75 -5.92
CA ALA A 85 -4.67 8.37 -6.09
C ALA A 85 -4.05 7.82 -4.80
N SER A 86 -3.26 8.63 -4.09
CA SER A 86 -2.70 8.27 -2.79
C SER A 86 -2.40 9.47 -1.90
N LYS A 87 -2.35 9.21 -0.59
CA LYS A 87 -1.87 10.13 0.44
C LYS A 87 -1.00 9.32 1.39
N VAL A 88 0.25 9.76 1.57
CA VAL A 88 1.25 9.03 2.34
C VAL A 88 2.01 10.02 3.20
N ASN A 89 2.28 9.67 4.46
CA ASN A 89 2.94 10.57 5.40
C ASN A 89 4.38 10.11 5.65
N TYR A 90 5.31 11.05 5.64
CA TYR A 90 6.73 10.84 5.86
C TYR A 90 7.27 11.71 6.98
N VAL A 91 8.22 11.16 7.74
CA VAL A 91 9.06 11.90 8.68
C VAL A 91 10.50 11.56 8.37
N LYS A 92 11.26 12.54 7.86
CA LYS A 92 12.69 12.38 7.50
C LYS A 92 12.93 11.20 6.55
N GLY A 93 12.08 11.06 5.54
CA GLY A 93 12.16 10.01 4.51
C GLY A 93 11.65 8.65 4.96
N GLU A 94 11.07 8.54 6.16
CA GLU A 94 10.47 7.29 6.65
C GLU A 94 8.95 7.40 6.68
N LEU A 95 8.25 6.37 6.20
CA LEU A 95 6.80 6.27 6.28
C LEU A 95 6.35 6.23 7.73
N GLN A 96 5.39 7.10 8.06
CA GLN A 96 4.82 7.21 9.40
C GLN A 96 3.33 7.46 9.36
N GLY A 97 2.58 6.76 10.21
CA GLY A 97 1.15 6.93 10.34
C GLY A 97 0.38 6.40 9.12
N LYS A 98 -0.72 7.09 8.79
CA LYS A 98 -1.70 6.60 7.83
C LYS A 98 -1.22 6.79 6.38
N ALA A 99 -1.35 5.74 5.58
CA ALA A 99 -1.23 5.77 4.13
C ALA A 99 -2.56 5.31 3.51
N GLU A 100 -3.06 6.07 2.55
CA GLU A 100 -4.35 5.83 1.90
C GLU A 100 -4.16 5.80 0.40
N THR A 101 -4.88 4.91 -0.27
CA THR A 101 -4.95 4.84 -1.74
C THR A 101 -6.39 4.72 -2.19
N TRP A 102 -6.68 5.22 -3.38
CA TRP A 102 -7.99 5.20 -4.01
C TRP A 102 -7.90 4.60 -5.40
N TYR A 103 -9.03 4.16 -5.92
CA TYR A 103 -9.20 3.80 -7.32
C TYR A 103 -9.49 5.05 -8.17
N PRO A 104 -9.29 4.99 -9.50
CA PRO A 104 -9.65 6.10 -10.40
C PRO A 104 -11.14 6.46 -10.46
N ASN A 105 -12.01 5.68 -9.81
CA ASN A 105 -13.42 5.99 -9.63
C ASN A 105 -13.72 6.75 -8.31
N GLY A 106 -12.69 7.03 -7.51
CA GLY A 106 -12.76 7.77 -6.25
C GLY A 106 -13.05 6.89 -5.03
N GLN A 107 -13.32 5.59 -5.23
CA GLN A 107 -13.52 4.67 -4.12
C GLN A 107 -12.20 4.33 -3.44
N LYS A 108 -12.25 4.09 -2.13
CA LYS A 108 -11.07 3.71 -1.37
C LYS A 108 -10.54 2.36 -1.86
N LYS A 109 -9.22 2.23 -1.95
CA LYS A 109 -8.53 1.01 -2.38
C LYS A 109 -7.80 0.35 -1.22
N ALA A 110 -7.07 1.15 -0.44
CA ALA A 110 -6.39 0.67 0.75
C ALA A 110 -6.22 1.77 1.80
N GLU A 111 -6.14 1.33 3.05
CA GLU A 111 -5.80 2.13 4.22
C GLU A 111 -4.82 1.29 5.02
N LEU A 112 -3.60 1.80 5.16
CA LEU A 112 -2.50 1.15 5.82
C LEU A 112 -1.96 2.09 6.90
N ASN A 113 -1.38 1.51 7.94
CA ASN A 113 -0.72 2.27 8.99
C ASN A 113 0.74 1.83 9.06
N TYR A 114 1.64 2.81 9.12
CA TYR A 114 3.08 2.62 9.14
C TYR A 114 3.69 3.18 10.41
N LYS A 115 4.75 2.55 10.86
CA LYS A 115 5.66 3.05 11.88
C LYS A 115 7.08 2.70 11.44
N ASP A 116 7.94 3.72 11.30
CA ASP A 116 9.35 3.54 10.94
C ASP A 116 9.55 2.70 9.66
N ASN A 117 8.74 2.94 8.61
CA ASN A 117 8.66 2.17 7.35
C ASN A 117 8.00 0.77 7.42
N GLU A 118 7.57 0.32 8.58
CA GLU A 118 6.96 -1.01 8.76
C GLU A 118 5.45 -0.89 8.97
N LEU A 119 4.68 -1.85 8.45
CA LEU A 119 3.25 -1.90 8.71
C LEU A 119 3.00 -2.13 10.20
N SER A 120 2.12 -1.33 10.80
CA SER A 120 1.80 -1.39 12.22
C SER A 120 0.35 -0.97 12.44
N GLY A 121 -0.43 -1.81 13.10
CA GLY A 121 -1.86 -1.63 13.34
C GLY A 121 -2.74 -2.24 12.26
N VAL A 122 -3.98 -1.76 12.17
CA VAL A 122 -4.97 -2.30 11.24
C VAL A 122 -4.69 -1.82 9.82
N ALA A 123 -4.69 -2.75 8.88
CA ALA A 123 -4.67 -2.53 7.45
C ALA A 123 -5.99 -3.02 6.83
N SER A 124 -6.57 -2.20 5.97
CA SER A 124 -7.81 -2.48 5.26
C SER A 124 -7.62 -2.31 3.76
N ARG A 125 -8.27 -3.17 2.97
CA ARG A 125 -8.35 -3.06 1.51
C ARG A 125 -9.77 -3.25 1.05
N TRP A 126 -10.08 -2.67 -0.10
CA TRP A 126 -11.40 -2.72 -0.72
C TRP A 126 -11.28 -3.10 -2.18
N TYR A 127 -12.35 -3.64 -2.73
CA TYR A 127 -12.54 -3.87 -4.15
C TYR A 127 -12.98 -2.59 -4.87
N PRO A 128 -12.89 -2.52 -6.21
CA PRO A 128 -13.36 -1.36 -6.99
C PRO A 128 -14.87 -1.13 -6.98
N ASN A 129 -15.65 -2.00 -6.33
CA ASN A 129 -17.08 -1.80 -6.08
C ASN A 129 -17.35 -1.18 -4.69
N GLY A 130 -16.32 -1.02 -3.86
CA GLY A 130 -16.40 -0.45 -2.51
C GLY A 130 -16.53 -1.50 -1.40
N GLU A 131 -16.74 -2.77 -1.74
CA GLU A 131 -16.79 -3.86 -0.76
C GLU A 131 -15.40 -4.13 -0.19
N GLN A 132 -15.35 -4.48 1.09
CA GLN A 132 -14.09 -4.78 1.75
C GLN A 132 -13.51 -6.07 1.17
N SER A 133 -12.19 -6.10 0.93
CA SER A 133 -11.46 -7.28 0.44
C SER A 133 -10.55 -7.88 1.51
N LEU A 134 -10.04 -7.05 2.43
CA LEU A 134 -9.14 -7.47 3.49
C LEU A 134 -9.30 -6.58 4.73
N THR A 135 -9.23 -7.20 5.90
CA THR A 135 -8.77 -6.56 7.15
C THR A 135 -7.68 -7.42 7.75
N ALA A 136 -6.57 -6.81 8.14
CA ALA A 136 -5.45 -7.51 8.75
C ALA A 136 -4.78 -6.62 9.81
N GLU A 137 -4.47 -7.19 10.96
CA GLU A 137 -3.63 -6.55 11.98
C GLU A 137 -2.16 -6.86 11.71
N TYR A 138 -1.31 -5.83 11.86
CA TYR A 138 0.13 -5.93 11.70
C TYR A 138 0.87 -5.40 12.94
N SER A 139 2.00 -6.01 13.25
CA SER A 139 3.02 -5.50 14.17
C SER A 139 4.40 -5.72 13.56
N ASP A 140 5.27 -4.71 13.61
CA ASP A 140 6.65 -4.76 13.09
C ASP A 140 6.75 -5.37 11.67
N GLY A 141 5.83 -4.95 10.80
CA GLY A 141 5.76 -5.38 9.40
C GLY A 141 5.18 -6.77 9.15
N GLN A 142 4.79 -7.51 10.19
CA GLN A 142 4.27 -8.87 10.11
C GLN A 142 2.81 -8.93 10.53
N LYS A 143 2.06 -9.93 10.03
CA LYS A 143 0.68 -10.17 10.48
C LYS A 143 0.72 -10.61 11.94
N ASP A 144 0.00 -9.88 12.79
CA ASP A 144 -0.07 -10.17 14.22
C ASP A 144 -1.45 -9.72 14.72
N GLY A 145 -2.34 -10.69 14.95
CA GLY A 145 -3.76 -10.46 15.22
C GLY A 145 -4.70 -11.03 14.16
N LEU A 146 -5.92 -10.51 14.06
CA LEU A 146 -6.96 -11.07 13.19
C LEU A 146 -6.74 -10.68 11.73
N VAL A 147 -6.81 -11.66 10.84
CA VAL A 147 -6.82 -11.48 9.39
C VAL A 147 -8.11 -12.06 8.83
N THR A 148 -8.82 -11.27 8.04
CA THR A 148 -10.04 -11.67 7.34
C THR A 148 -9.98 -11.22 5.89
N ASP A 149 -10.08 -12.18 4.98
CA ASP A 149 -10.27 -11.94 3.55
C ASP A 149 -11.76 -12.05 3.22
N TYR A 150 -12.19 -11.30 2.22
CA TYR A 150 -13.59 -11.26 1.77
C TYR A 150 -13.66 -11.48 0.27
N TYR A 151 -14.80 -11.98 -0.21
CA TYR A 151 -15.15 -12.04 -1.62
C TYR A 151 -15.72 -10.69 -2.09
N PRO A 152 -15.78 -10.42 -3.41
CA PRO A 152 -16.36 -9.19 -3.95
C PRO A 152 -17.83 -8.94 -3.62
N ASN A 153 -18.55 -9.96 -3.16
CA ASN A 153 -19.94 -9.87 -2.72
C ASN A 153 -20.09 -9.59 -1.21
N GLY A 154 -18.98 -9.31 -0.51
CA GLY A 154 -18.96 -8.99 0.93
C GLY A 154 -18.92 -10.20 1.85
N ASN A 155 -19.12 -11.42 1.34
CA ASN A 155 -19.01 -12.63 2.16
C ASN A 155 -17.55 -12.89 2.55
N LYS A 156 -17.30 -13.40 3.76
CA LYS A 156 -15.95 -13.81 4.18
C LYS A 156 -15.45 -14.90 3.24
N ALA A 157 -14.19 -14.80 2.83
CA ALA A 157 -13.48 -15.84 2.10
C ALA A 157 -12.62 -16.66 3.06
N SER A 158 -11.90 -15.99 3.95
CA SER A 158 -11.06 -16.65 4.94
C SER A 158 -10.92 -15.83 6.22
N GLN A 159 -10.67 -16.48 7.35
CA GLN A 159 -10.36 -15.82 8.60
C GLN A 159 -9.42 -16.68 9.45
N ALA A 160 -8.38 -16.07 10.01
CA ALA A 160 -7.48 -16.69 10.98
C ALA A 160 -6.84 -15.63 11.88
N LYS A 161 -6.39 -16.03 13.07
CA LYS A 161 -5.50 -15.22 13.90
C LYS A 161 -4.05 -15.57 13.57
N PHE A 162 -3.20 -14.56 13.53
CA PHE A 162 -1.76 -14.68 13.31
C PHE A 162 -0.99 -14.21 14.54
N ASP A 163 0.23 -14.72 14.69
CA ASP A 163 1.23 -14.34 15.70
C ASP A 163 2.60 -14.41 15.00
N GLU A 164 3.34 -13.31 15.00
CA GLU A 164 4.63 -13.16 14.30
C GLU A 164 4.63 -13.71 12.85
N GLY A 165 3.56 -13.41 12.10
CA GLY A 165 3.42 -13.81 10.70
C GLY A 165 2.97 -15.26 10.46
N GLU A 166 2.88 -16.09 11.50
CA GLU A 166 2.39 -17.47 11.43
C GLU A 166 0.95 -17.58 11.93
N VAL A 167 0.22 -18.61 11.48
CA VAL A 167 -1.14 -18.85 12.00
C VAL A 167 -1.04 -19.23 13.48
N ALA A 168 -1.70 -18.46 14.33
CA ALA A 168 -1.71 -18.66 15.77
C ALA A 168 -2.55 -19.90 16.16
N ASN A 169 -2.42 -20.30 17.43
CA ASN A 169 -3.29 -21.32 18.01
C ASN A 169 -4.76 -20.93 17.83
N GLY A 170 -5.57 -21.86 17.32
CA GLY A 170 -6.97 -21.60 17.01
C GLY A 170 -7.37 -22.15 15.67
N LYS A 171 -8.21 -21.41 14.93
CA LYS A 171 -8.83 -21.87 13.70
C LYS A 171 -8.49 -20.97 12.53
N LEU A 172 -8.21 -21.59 11.38
CA LEU A 172 -8.34 -20.97 10.07
C LEU A 172 -9.63 -21.50 9.46
N THR A 173 -10.54 -20.62 9.12
CA THR A 173 -11.81 -20.97 8.49
C THR A 173 -11.87 -20.40 7.08
N ARG A 174 -12.40 -21.18 6.14
CA ARG A 174 -12.68 -20.77 4.76
C ARG A 174 -14.15 -20.99 4.45
N TRP A 175 -14.70 -20.07 3.69
CA TRP A 175 -16.07 -20.12 3.20
C TRP A 175 -16.06 -20.04 1.68
N ASN A 176 -17.15 -20.46 1.04
CA ASN A 176 -17.39 -20.21 -0.40
C ASN A 176 -18.03 -18.83 -0.61
N THR A 177 -18.27 -18.48 -1.87
CA THR A 177 -18.93 -17.21 -2.24
C THR A 177 -20.36 -17.10 -1.72
N ASN A 178 -21.04 -18.21 -1.41
CA ASN A 178 -22.40 -18.20 -0.85
C ASN A 178 -22.41 -17.93 0.67
N GLY A 179 -21.24 -17.95 1.31
CA GLY A 179 -21.11 -17.79 2.76
C GLY A 179 -21.15 -19.11 3.52
N ASP A 180 -21.20 -20.26 2.84
CA ASP A 180 -21.15 -21.56 3.48
C ASP A 180 -19.70 -21.90 3.85
N LYS A 181 -19.50 -22.43 5.05
CA LYS A 181 -18.19 -22.90 5.48
C LYS A 181 -17.80 -24.10 4.61
N VAL A 182 -16.59 -24.09 4.05
CA VAL A 182 -16.06 -25.18 3.21
C VAL A 182 -14.84 -25.85 3.81
N GLU A 183 -14.08 -25.16 4.65
CA GLU A 183 -12.91 -25.74 5.32
C GLU A 183 -12.64 -25.08 6.67
N GLU A 184 -12.18 -25.88 7.64
CA GLU A 184 -11.66 -25.41 8.91
C GLU A 184 -10.42 -26.22 9.27
N LEU A 185 -9.34 -25.51 9.56
CA LEU A 185 -8.10 -26.08 10.06
C LEU A 185 -7.91 -25.61 11.50
N THR A 186 -7.63 -26.53 12.42
CA THR A 186 -7.25 -26.19 13.80
C THR A 186 -5.74 -26.25 13.94
N PHE A 187 -5.17 -25.22 14.54
CA PHE A 187 -3.74 -25.07 14.77
C PHE A 187 -3.41 -25.14 16.26
N LYS A 188 -2.32 -25.85 16.58
CA LYS A 188 -1.64 -25.83 17.87
C LYS A 188 -0.13 -25.84 17.64
N ASP A 189 0.58 -24.92 18.27
CA ASP A 189 2.03 -24.73 18.13
C ASP A 189 2.43 -24.61 16.65
N HIS A 190 1.68 -23.76 15.91
CA HIS A 190 1.78 -23.51 14.47
C HIS A 190 1.60 -24.73 13.55
N LYS A 191 1.15 -25.87 14.11
CA LYS A 191 0.89 -27.11 13.36
C LYS A 191 -0.60 -27.39 13.29
N ILE A 192 -1.04 -27.88 12.13
CA ILE A 192 -2.42 -28.35 11.95
C ILE A 192 -2.62 -29.61 12.80
N THR A 193 -3.61 -29.59 13.69
CA THR A 193 -4.02 -30.74 14.51
C THR A 193 -5.32 -31.36 14.03
N SER A 194 -6.14 -30.60 13.31
CA SER A 194 -7.42 -31.07 12.77
C SER A 194 -7.75 -30.35 11.47
N LYS A 195 -8.41 -31.07 10.57
CA LYS A 195 -8.95 -30.56 9.31
C LYS A 195 -10.37 -31.07 9.14
N GLN A 196 -11.29 -30.14 8.90
CA GLN A 196 -12.68 -30.41 8.56
C GLN A 196 -12.98 -29.77 7.20
N VAL A 197 -13.66 -30.51 6.32
CA VAL A 197 -14.04 -30.05 4.98
C VAL A 197 -15.53 -30.32 4.81
N TRP A 198 -16.24 -29.33 4.29
CA TRP A 198 -17.64 -29.42 3.92
C TRP A 198 -17.75 -29.29 2.40
N MET A 199 -18.36 -30.29 1.76
CA MET A 199 -18.66 -30.21 0.34
C MET A 199 -19.90 -29.34 0.13
N PRO A 200 -19.88 -28.36 -0.79
CA PRO A 200 -21.12 -27.69 -1.17
C PRO A 200 -22.06 -28.75 -1.76
N THR A 201 -23.33 -28.72 -1.35
CA THR A 201 -24.37 -29.52 -2.02
C THR A 201 -24.48 -29.03 -3.45
N GLU A 202 -24.23 -29.91 -4.43
CA GLU A 202 -24.51 -29.62 -5.83
C GLU A 202 -26.00 -29.26 -5.97
N SER A 203 -26.27 -28.05 -6.47
CA SER A 203 -27.62 -27.59 -6.83
C SER A 203 -27.94 -27.95 -8.26
#